data_AF-A0A094ENX2-F1
#
_entry.id   AF-A0A094ENX2-F1
#
_cell.length_a   1.000
_cell.length_b   1.000
_cell.length_c   1.000
_cell.angle_alpha   90.00
_cell.angle_beta   90.00
_cell.angle_gamma   90.00
#
_symmetry.space_group_name_H-M   'P 1'
#
loop_
_entity.id
_entity.type
_entity.pdbx_description
1 polymer ?
#
loop_
_entity_poly.entity_id
_entity_poly.type
_entity_poly.pdbx_seq_one_letter_code
_entity_poly.pdbx_strand_id
1 'polypeptide(L)'
;MDLKRLRLVIDRWKENLPQSFRPWGVHESGNGAFPVIQYFASWHVVAWQFYYTAKVMLAVYCPNDQPMASLHSTGSYIETAIISPTRWLCGL
;
A
#
# COMPACT_ATOMS: atom_id res chain seq x y z
N MET A 1 -0.72 19.34 12.63
CA MET A 1 -1.62 18.40 11.93
C MET A 1 -1.52 17.06 12.65
N ASP A 2 -2.64 16.44 13.04
CA ASP A 2 -2.63 15.22 13.85
C ASP A 2 -2.37 13.99 12.96
N LEU A 3 -1.27 13.27 13.22
CA LEU A 3 -0.83 12.08 12.47
C LEU A 3 -1.82 10.91 12.62
N LYS A 4 -2.50 10.80 13.77
CA LYS A 4 -3.53 9.79 13.99
C LYS A 4 -4.73 10.03 13.09
N ARG A 5 -5.12 11.31 12.95
CA ARG A 5 -6.15 11.72 11.99
C ARG A 5 -5.72 11.45 10.55
N LEU A 6 -4.48 11.73 10.18
CA LEU A 6 -3.97 11.48 8.83
C LEU A 6 -3.99 9.99 8.48
N ARG A 7 -3.54 9.12 9.40
CA ARG A 7 -3.61 7.66 9.25
C ARG A 7 -5.04 7.19 9.04
N LEU A 8 -5.97 7.66 9.87
CA LEU A 8 -7.39 7.32 9.76
C LEU A 8 -8.02 7.77 8.43
N VAL A 9 -7.66 8.95 7.92
CA VAL A 9 -8.14 9.43 6.62
C VAL A 9 -7.61 8.57 5.47
N ILE A 10 -6.34 8.18 5.51
CA ILE A 10 -5.72 7.31 4.50
C ILE A 10 -6.33 5.91 4.52
N ASP A 11 -6.54 5.31 5.69
CA ASP A 11 -7.14 3.97 5.79
C ASP A 11 -8.61 4.00 5.33
N ARG A 12 -9.38 5.03 5.70
CA ARG A 12 -10.75 5.24 5.20
C ARG A 12 -10.81 5.38 3.68
N TRP A 13 -9.83 6.04 3.05
CA TRP A 13 -9.80 6.15 1.59
C TRP A 13 -9.83 4.76 0.94
N LYS A 14 -9.01 3.81 1.41
CA LYS A 14 -8.97 2.44 0.90
C LYS A 14 -10.29 1.70 1.11
N GLU A 15 -10.89 1.85 2.29
CA GLU A 15 -12.14 1.19 2.68
C GLU A 15 -13.35 1.64 1.85
N ASN A 16 -13.32 2.89 1.37
CA ASN A 16 -14.43 3.49 0.61
C ASN A 16 -14.24 3.43 -0.92
N LEU A 17 -13.20 2.73 -1.41
CA LEU A 17 -13.02 2.56 -2.84
C LEU A 17 -14.14 1.72 -3.46
N PRO A 18 -14.63 2.08 -4.66
CA PRO A 18 -15.63 1.28 -5.37
C PRO A 18 -15.06 -0.09 -5.77
N GLN A 19 -15.91 -1.06 -6.04
CA GLN A 19 -15.47 -2.41 -6.44
C GLN A 19 -14.63 -2.40 -7.72
N SER A 20 -14.83 -1.42 -8.61
CA SER A 20 -14.03 -1.23 -9.83
C SER A 20 -12.55 -0.91 -9.58
N PHE A 21 -12.18 -0.54 -8.35
CA PHE A 21 -10.77 -0.35 -7.97
C PHE A 21 -10.01 -1.65 -7.74
N ARG A 22 -10.73 -2.77 -7.64
CA ARG A 22 -10.11 -4.10 -7.60
C ARG A 22 -9.56 -4.43 -8.98
N PRO A 23 -8.39 -5.10 -9.06
CA PRO A 23 -7.91 -5.62 -10.32
C PRO A 23 -8.92 -6.62 -10.89
N TRP A 24 -9.15 -6.56 -12.20
CA TRP A 24 -10.04 -7.50 -12.88
C TRP A 24 -9.29 -8.70 -13.45
N GLY A 25 -7.97 -8.57 -13.63
CA GLY A 25 -7.09 -9.63 -14.06
C GLY A 25 -5.81 -9.64 -13.24
N VAL A 26 -5.40 -10.82 -12.80
CA VAL A 26 -4.12 -11.06 -12.13
C VAL A 26 -3.53 -12.32 -12.76
N HIS A 27 -2.40 -12.19 -13.42
CA HIS A 27 -1.76 -13.28 -14.14
C HIS A 27 -0.32 -13.43 -13.67
N GLU A 28 0.11 -14.65 -13.36
CA GLU A 28 1.52 -14.94 -13.14
C GLU A 28 2.30 -14.63 -14.43
N SER A 29 3.32 -13.79 -14.34
CA SER A 29 4.19 -13.54 -15.49
C SER A 29 5.10 -14.75 -15.64
N GLY A 30 4.82 -15.61 -16.63
CA GLY A 30 5.54 -16.89 -16.78
C GLY A 30 7.07 -16.79 -16.80
N ASN A 31 7.63 -15.62 -17.18
CA ASN A 31 9.06 -15.32 -17.15
C ASN A 31 9.42 -14.03 -16.38
N GLY A 32 8.46 -13.36 -15.74
CA GLY A 32 8.67 -12.06 -15.08
C GLY A 32 8.76 -12.19 -13.56
N ALA A 33 9.50 -11.28 -12.92
CA ALA A 33 9.64 -11.25 -11.46
C ALA A 33 8.35 -10.82 -10.72
N PHE A 34 7.35 -10.32 -11.45
CA PHE A 34 6.11 -9.76 -10.89
C PHE A 34 4.89 -10.23 -11.69
N PRO A 35 3.73 -10.44 -11.02
CA PRO A 35 2.49 -10.79 -11.70
C PRO A 35 1.95 -9.62 -12.52
N VAL A 36 1.39 -9.88 -13.70
CA VAL A 36 0.71 -8.87 -14.51
C VAL A 36 -0.65 -8.55 -13.91
N ILE A 37 -0.84 -7.31 -13.47
CA ILE A 37 -2.09 -6.84 -12.87
C ILE A 37 -2.81 -5.93 -13.85
N GLN A 38 -4.11 -6.18 -14.03
CA GLN A 38 -4.94 -5.39 -14.93
C GLN A 38 -6.05 -4.71 -14.15
N TYR A 39 -6.11 -3.38 -14.29
CA TYR A 39 -7.16 -2.53 -13.73
C TYR A 39 -8.11 -2.07 -14.83
N PHE A 40 -9.32 -1.66 -14.45
CA PHE A 40 -10.32 -1.12 -15.39
C PHE A 40 -9.91 0.23 -15.98
N ALA A 41 -9.04 0.96 -15.30
CA ALA A 41 -8.49 2.22 -15.77
C ALA A 41 -7.05 2.40 -15.27
N SER A 42 -6.18 2.97 -16.11
CA SER A 42 -4.76 3.20 -15.78
C SER A 42 -4.57 4.12 -14.57
N TRP A 43 -5.48 5.07 -14.34
CA TRP A 43 -5.39 5.97 -13.19
C TRP A 43 -5.57 5.27 -11.83
N HIS A 44 -6.15 4.07 -11.79
CA HIS A 44 -6.21 3.27 -10.55
C HIS A 44 -4.81 2.92 -10.04
N VAL A 45 -3.85 2.72 -10.95
CA VAL A 45 -2.45 2.45 -10.60
C VAL A 45 -1.85 3.64 -9.84
N VAL A 46 -2.05 4.85 -10.38
CA VAL A 46 -1.55 6.09 -9.77
C VAL A 46 -2.15 6.31 -8.39
N ALA A 47 -3.44 6.04 -8.24
CA ALA A 47 -4.14 6.13 -6.97
C ALA A 47 -3.57 5.15 -5.92
N TRP A 48 -3.29 3.90 -6.31
CA TRP A 48 -2.63 2.92 -5.44
C TRP A 48 -1.20 3.34 -5.06
N GLN A 49 -0.43 3.87 -6.01
CA GLN A 49 0.91 4.39 -5.74
C GLN A 49 0.88 5.48 -4.65
N PHE A 50 -0.01 6.48 -4.77
CA PHE A 50 -0.14 7.52 -3.75
C PHE A 50 -0.55 6.98 -2.37
N TYR A 51 -1.47 6.01 -2.32
CA TYR A 51 -1.85 5.38 -1.06
C TYR A 51 -0.66 4.74 -0.34
N TYR A 52 0.11 3.92 -1.06
CA TYR A 52 1.27 3.26 -0.44
C TYR A 52 2.41 4.23 -0.13
N THR A 53 2.63 5.26 -0.95
CA THR A 53 3.55 6.36 -0.61
C THR A 53 3.16 7.00 0.72
N ALA A 54 1.88 7.31 0.92
CA ALA A 54 1.40 7.89 2.17
C ALA A 54 1.58 6.93 3.37
N LYS A 55 1.38 5.62 3.17
CA LYS A 55 1.66 4.59 4.20
C LYS A 55 3.15 4.53 4.56
N VAL A 56 4.06 4.64 3.59
CA VAL A 56 5.51 4.69 3.83
C VAL A 56 5.87 5.93 4.64
N MET A 57 5.40 7.10 4.21
CA MET A 57 5.68 8.37 4.91
C MET A 57 5.21 8.31 6.36
N LEU A 58 4.00 7.78 6.62
CA LEU A 58 3.50 7.60 7.99
C LEU A 58 4.30 6.59 8.81
N ALA A 59 4.81 5.52 8.18
CA ALA A 59 5.62 4.51 8.87
C ALA A 59 6.98 5.08 9.30
N VAL A 60 7.63 5.84 8.42
CA VAL A 60 8.95 6.45 8.67
C VAL A 60 8.83 7.61 9.66
N TYR A 61 7.78 8.42 9.55
CA TYR A 61 7.59 9.61 10.38
C TYR A 61 7.12 9.26 11.82
N CYS A 62 6.45 8.13 12.03
CA CYS A 62 5.94 7.72 13.34
C CYS A 62 6.52 6.38 13.83
N PRO A 63 7.79 6.34 14.29
CA PRO A 63 8.31 5.15 14.96
C PRO A 63 7.69 4.92 16.36
N ASN A 64 7.08 5.93 16.99
CA ASN A 64 6.81 5.95 18.44
C ASN A 64 5.33 5.80 18.89
N ASP A 65 4.39 5.45 18.01
CA ASP A 65 2.98 5.25 18.41
C ASP A 65 2.71 3.88 19.07
N GLN A 66 3.75 3.04 19.26
CA GLN A 66 3.69 1.89 20.15
C GLN A 66 4.76 2.00 21.25
N PRO A 67 4.45 1.73 22.53
CA PRO A 67 5.39 1.92 23.65
C PRO A 67 6.67 1.05 23.60
N MET A 68 6.80 0.19 22.60
CA MET A 68 7.86 -0.81 22.42
C MET A 68 8.04 -1.15 20.91
N ALA A 69 7.95 -0.17 20.01
CA ALA A 69 8.24 -0.44 18.59
C ALA A 69 9.76 -0.54 18.36
N SER A 70 10.30 -1.74 18.55
CA SER A 70 11.67 -2.03 18.10
C SER A 70 11.78 -1.77 16.59
N LEU A 71 12.97 -1.39 16.10
CA LEU A 71 13.25 -1.22 14.67
C LEU A 71 12.73 -2.41 13.82
N HIS A 72 12.77 -3.60 14.42
CA HIS A 72 12.24 -4.85 13.86
C HIS A 72 10.71 -4.84 13.66
N SER A 73 9.94 -4.29 14.60
CA SER A 73 8.47 -4.16 14.47
C SER A 73 8.08 -3.19 13.35
N THR A 74 8.78 -2.06 13.23
CA THR A 74 8.60 -1.10 12.14
C THR A 74 8.98 -1.73 10.80
N GLY A 75 10.10 -2.46 10.75
CA GLY A 75 10.53 -3.21 9.57
C GLY A 75 9.50 -4.25 9.14
N SER A 76 8.96 -5.02 10.09
CA SER A 76 7.92 -6.03 9.82
C SER A 76 6.61 -5.42 9.31
N TYR A 77 6.18 -4.28 9.86
CA TYR A 77 5.02 -3.54 9.35
C TYR A 77 5.26 -3.02 7.93
N ILE A 78 6.41 -2.40 7.66
CA ILE A 78 6.75 -1.91 6.33
C ILE A 78 6.77 -3.08 5.34
N GLU A 79 7.37 -4.21 5.68
CA GLU A 79 7.39 -5.41 4.82
C GLU A 79 5.98 -5.93 4.53
N THR A 80 5.15 -6.11 5.57
CA THR A 80 3.86 -6.81 5.43
C THR A 80 2.76 -5.90 4.90
N ALA A 81 2.66 -4.67 5.41
CA ALA A 81 1.54 -3.77 5.10
C ALA A 81 1.81 -2.88 3.88
N ILE A 82 3.07 -2.73 3.46
CA ILE A 82 3.47 -1.81 2.40
C ILE A 82 4.21 -2.54 1.28
N ILE A 83 5.36 -3.18 1.57
CA ILE A 83 6.22 -3.77 0.53
C ILE A 83 5.51 -4.94 -0.16
N SER A 84 4.98 -5.90 0.61
CA SER A 84 4.30 -7.05 0.02
C SER A 84 3.13 -6.65 -0.89
N PRO A 85 2.21 -5.74 -0.48
CA PRO A 85 1.16 -5.24 -1.36
C PRO A 85 1.65 -4.37 -2.52
N THR A 86 2.75 -3.63 -2.38
CA THR A 86 3.30 -2.80 -3.48
C THR A 86 4.06 -3.60 -4.52
N ARG A 87 4.60 -4.78 -4.18
CA ARG A 87 5.18 -5.70 -5.19
C ARG A 87 4.17 -6.09 -6.27
N TRP A 88 2.89 -6.18 -5.91
CA TRP A 88 1.80 -6.33 -6.87
C TRP A 88 1.75 -5.15 -7.86
N LEU A 89 1.99 -3.93 -7.40
CA LEU A 89 2.03 -2.74 -8.27
C LEU A 89 3.27 -2.66 -9.17
N CYS A 90 4.32 -3.46 -8.92
CA CYS A 90 5.52 -3.50 -9.76
C CYS A 90 5.35 -4.35 -11.02
N GLY A 91 4.27 -5.13 -11.14
CA GLY A 91 3.91 -5.87 -12.35
C GLY A 91 2.87 -5.15 -13.23
N LEU A 92 2.79 -3.82 -13.09
CA LEU A 92 1.99 -2.92 -13.92
C LEU A 92 2.81 -2.32 -15.06
#